data_AF-A0AA43I7S5-F1
#
_entry.id   AF-A0AA43I7S5-F1
#
_cell.length_a   1.000
_cell.length_b   1.000
_cell.length_c   1.000
_cell.angle_alpha   90.00
_cell.angle_beta   90.00
_cell.angle_gamma   90.00
#
_symmetry.space_group_name_H-M   'P 1'
#
loop_
_entity.id
_entity.type
_entity.pdbx_description
1 polymer ?
#
loop_
_entity_poly.entity_id
_entity_poly.type
_entity_poly.pdbx_seq_one_letter_code
_entity_poly.pdbx_strand_id
1 'polypeptide(L)'
;MKKRLKVFVFLFLSIIFLSGCRKLTSESFDDVGRGMTEQEVTEILGKPSKKITKQTEVSEEINSHYKTAISILSIADENKYSDEYEYIYNQALKLGGVKELIEQGNSIIIYQYKYKKEHSDGKGMQLLFDTI
;
A
#
# COMPACT_ATOMS: atom_id res chain seq x y z
N MET A 1 -17.23 -0.29 -21.59
CA MET A 1 -16.25 0.76 -21.23
C MET A 1 -15.35 0.20 -20.13
N LYS A 2 -14.05 -0.02 -20.40
CA LYS A 2 -13.09 -0.51 -19.39
C LYS A 2 -12.57 0.69 -18.59
N LYS A 3 -12.94 0.80 -17.31
CA LYS A 3 -12.39 1.82 -16.40
C LYS A 3 -10.93 1.44 -16.07
N ARG A 4 -10.00 2.37 -16.24
CA ARG A 4 -8.56 2.17 -16.01
C ARG A 4 -8.21 2.50 -14.56
N LEU A 5 -7.42 1.64 -13.93
CA LEU A 5 -7.13 1.66 -12.48
C LEU A 5 -5.83 2.45 -12.19
N LYS A 6 -5.86 3.40 -11.25
CA LYS A 6 -4.72 4.29 -10.90
C LYS A 6 -3.97 3.77 -9.67
N VAL A 7 -2.99 2.89 -9.88
CA VAL A 7 -2.21 2.23 -8.81
C VAL A 7 -1.17 3.14 -8.15
N PHE A 8 -1.15 3.18 -6.82
CA PHE A 8 -0.06 3.74 -6.00
C PHE A 8 0.41 2.68 -4.98
N VAL A 9 1.73 2.47 -4.86
CA VAL A 9 2.39 1.42 -4.06
C VAL A 9 2.92 1.99 -2.72
N PHE A 10 2.40 1.50 -1.58
CA PHE A 10 2.79 1.82 -0.19
C PHE A 10 3.18 0.61 0.70
N LEU A 11 4.43 0.58 1.20
CA LEU A 11 5.03 -0.53 1.98
C LEU A 11 5.08 -0.18 3.47
N PHE A 12 4.47 -1.02 4.32
CA PHE A 12 4.57 -0.90 5.77
C PHE A 12 5.28 -2.09 6.39
N LEU A 13 6.30 -1.82 7.20
CA LEU A 13 7.04 -2.84 7.95
C LEU A 13 6.27 -3.18 9.25
N SER A 14 5.40 -4.21 9.23
CA SER A 14 4.76 -4.72 10.47
C SER A 14 4.77 -6.25 10.60
N ILE A 15 4.78 -6.72 11.86
CA ILE A 15 5.20 -8.03 12.38
C ILE A 15 4.21 -9.18 12.09
N ILE A 16 4.81 -10.33 11.74
CA ILE A 16 4.39 -11.76 11.73
C ILE A 16 2.89 -12.11 11.76
N PHE A 17 2.40 -12.80 10.72
CA PHE A 17 1.36 -13.86 10.86
C PHE A 17 1.45 -14.92 9.75
N LEU A 18 1.58 -16.19 10.15
CA LEU A 18 1.68 -17.39 9.29
C LEU A 18 0.41 -17.65 8.47
N SER A 19 0.60 -17.90 7.17
CA SER A 19 -0.34 -18.56 6.24
C SER A 19 0.37 -18.66 4.88
N GLY A 20 0.37 -19.86 4.29
CA GLY A 20 1.02 -20.19 3.03
C GLY A 20 0.08 -20.05 1.83
N CYS A 21 0.59 -19.39 0.80
CA CYS A 21 0.32 -19.48 -0.64
C CYS A 21 1.41 -18.63 -1.33
N ARG A 22 1.67 -18.87 -2.63
CA ARG A 22 2.71 -18.25 -3.50
C ARG A 22 3.40 -17.04 -2.83
N LYS A 23 4.66 -17.21 -2.42
CA LYS A 23 5.35 -16.23 -1.57
C LYS A 23 5.65 -14.97 -2.38
N LEU A 24 4.78 -13.97 -2.27
CA LEU A 24 5.05 -12.60 -2.71
C LEU A 24 6.31 -12.08 -2.01
N THR A 25 7.21 -11.46 -2.77
CA THR A 25 8.36 -10.70 -2.26
C THR A 25 8.11 -9.20 -2.45
N SER A 26 9.00 -8.36 -1.92
CA SER A 26 8.92 -6.91 -2.19
C SER A 26 9.06 -6.61 -3.69
N GLU A 27 9.97 -7.32 -4.37
CA GLU A 27 10.24 -7.16 -5.80
C GLU A 27 9.01 -7.48 -6.68
N SER A 28 8.10 -8.34 -6.20
CA SER A 28 6.87 -8.67 -6.93
C SER A 28 6.00 -7.44 -7.21
N PHE A 29 6.14 -6.37 -6.42
CA PHE A 29 5.39 -5.13 -6.60
C PHE A 29 6.04 -4.15 -7.59
N ASP A 30 7.31 -4.34 -7.93
CA ASP A 30 8.01 -3.51 -8.92
C ASP A 30 7.47 -3.77 -10.34
N ASP A 31 6.95 -4.97 -10.57
CA ASP A 31 6.26 -5.36 -11.80
C ASP A 31 4.86 -4.73 -11.94
N VAL A 32 4.33 -4.09 -10.88
CA VAL A 32 2.98 -3.50 -10.90
C VAL A 32 3.04 -2.01 -11.23
N GLY A 33 2.58 -1.68 -12.44
CA GLY A 33 2.54 -0.32 -12.96
C GLY A 33 1.18 0.37 -12.89
N ARG A 34 1.19 1.70 -13.03
CA ARG A 34 -0.04 2.50 -13.25
C ARG A 34 -0.73 2.07 -14.54
N GLY A 35 -2.06 1.98 -14.51
CA GLY A 35 -2.87 1.68 -15.69
C GLY A 35 -3.07 0.18 -15.97
N MET A 36 -2.46 -0.70 -15.18
CA MET A 36 -2.76 -2.13 -15.18
C MET A 36 -4.19 -2.39 -14.71
N THR A 37 -4.81 -3.42 -15.27
CA THR A 37 -6.13 -3.92 -14.89
C THR A 37 -6.06 -4.80 -13.65
N GLU A 38 -7.18 -4.99 -12.96
CA GLU A 38 -7.26 -5.93 -11.82
C GLU A 38 -6.84 -7.35 -12.21
N GLN A 39 -7.07 -7.77 -13.46
CA GLN A 39 -6.64 -9.07 -13.98
C GLN A 39 -5.12 -9.16 -14.11
N GLU A 40 -4.48 -8.19 -14.76
CA GLU A 40 -3.02 -8.14 -14.90
C GLU A 40 -2.33 -8.09 -13.52
N VAL A 41 -2.86 -7.29 -12.59
CA VAL A 41 -2.35 -7.24 -11.21
C VAL A 41 -2.53 -8.58 -10.50
N THR A 42 -3.65 -9.27 -10.71
CA THR A 42 -3.90 -10.60 -10.12
C THR A 42 -2.99 -11.67 -10.70
N GLU A 43 -2.58 -11.55 -11.97
CA GLU A 43 -1.64 -12.48 -12.60
C GLU A 43 -0.23 -12.36 -11.97
N ILE A 44 0.20 -11.13 -11.70
CA ILE A 44 1.49 -10.83 -11.07
C ILE A 44 1.47 -11.18 -9.58
N LEU A 45 0.53 -10.58 -8.85
CA LEU A 45 0.51 -10.61 -7.38
C LEU A 45 -0.34 -11.73 -6.78
N GLY A 46 -1.14 -12.42 -7.59
CA GLY A 46 -2.20 -13.28 -7.09
C GLY A 46 -3.37 -12.49 -6.51
N LYS A 47 -4.25 -13.19 -5.77
CA LYS A 47 -5.42 -12.56 -5.16
C LYS A 47 -5.01 -11.74 -3.93
N PRO A 48 -5.60 -10.54 -3.73
CA PRO A 48 -5.39 -9.77 -2.52
C PRO A 48 -5.87 -10.54 -1.29
N SER A 49 -5.20 -10.34 -0.16
CA SER A 49 -5.61 -10.90 1.12
C SER A 49 -6.86 -10.22 1.69
N LYS A 50 -7.11 -8.95 1.32
CA LYS A 50 -8.33 -8.20 1.66
C LYS A 50 -8.63 -7.20 0.54
N LYS A 51 -9.91 -7.06 0.18
CA LYS A 51 -10.43 -6.00 -0.72
C LYS A 51 -11.42 -5.16 0.10
N ILE A 52 -11.16 -3.86 0.22
CA ILE A 52 -11.99 -2.92 1.00
C ILE A 52 -12.67 -1.97 0.02
N THR A 53 -14.00 -1.95 0.04
CA THR A 53 -14.83 -1.14 -0.88
C THR A 53 -15.78 -0.19 -0.15
N LYS A 54 -16.05 -0.42 1.13
CA LYS A 54 -16.89 0.45 1.95
C LYS A 54 -16.12 1.72 2.28
N GLN A 55 -16.60 2.89 1.82
CA GLN A 55 -15.84 4.13 1.88
C GLN A 55 -15.47 4.58 3.30
N THR A 56 -16.29 4.26 4.31
CA THR A 56 -15.94 4.51 5.71
C THR A 56 -14.71 3.73 6.15
N GLU A 57 -14.64 2.43 5.81
CA GLU A 57 -13.49 1.57 6.13
C GLU A 57 -12.26 1.96 5.33
N VAL A 58 -12.44 2.38 4.08
CA VAL A 58 -11.36 2.91 3.23
C VAL A 58 -10.76 4.17 3.86
N SER A 59 -11.59 5.10 4.31
CA SER A 59 -11.15 6.33 4.98
C SER A 59 -10.42 6.05 6.29
N GLU A 60 -10.93 5.12 7.11
CA GLU A 60 -10.29 4.69 8.35
C GLU A 60 -8.90 4.08 8.10
N GLU A 61 -8.80 3.18 7.11
CA GLU A 61 -7.54 2.53 6.75
C GLU A 61 -6.51 3.56 6.27
N ILE A 62 -6.86 4.43 5.32
CA ILE A 62 -5.96 5.49 4.82
C ILE A 62 -5.51 6.42 5.93
N ASN A 63 -6.44 6.88 6.78
CA ASN A 63 -6.11 7.76 7.89
C ASN A 63 -5.18 7.10 8.91
N SER A 64 -5.37 5.80 9.17
CA SER A 64 -4.51 5.04 10.08
C SER A 64 -3.08 4.98 9.54
N HIS A 65 -2.89 4.53 8.30
CA HIS A 65 -1.56 4.44 7.68
C HIS A 65 -0.89 5.82 7.54
N TYR A 66 -1.67 6.86 7.21
CA TYR A 66 -1.15 8.21 7.07
C TYR A 66 -0.63 8.72 8.42
N LYS A 67 -1.43 8.58 9.50
CA LYS A 67 -1.02 8.96 10.85
C LYS A 67 0.23 8.22 11.29
N THR A 68 0.34 6.93 11.00
CA THR A 68 1.54 6.18 11.37
C THR A 68 2.76 6.64 10.59
N ALA A 69 2.65 6.91 9.28
CA ALA A 69 3.77 7.45 8.50
C ALA A 69 4.25 8.81 9.04
N ILE A 70 3.31 9.74 9.30
CA ILE A 70 3.64 11.05 9.88
C ILE A 70 4.26 10.92 11.28
N SER A 71 3.74 10.01 12.11
CA SER A 71 4.31 9.76 13.43
C SER A 71 5.74 9.24 13.36
N ILE A 72 6.07 8.37 12.40
CA ILE A 72 7.44 7.88 12.22
C ILE A 72 8.35 9.03 11.77
N LEU A 73 7.92 9.85 10.81
CA LEU A 73 8.69 11.00 10.32
C LEU A 73 8.96 12.04 11.41
N SER A 74 8.04 12.22 12.37
CA SER A 74 8.23 13.16 13.47
C SER A 74 9.31 12.77 14.49
N ILE A 75 9.69 11.50 14.53
CA ILE A 75 10.69 10.97 15.48
C ILE A 75 11.95 10.44 14.79
N ALA A 76 11.94 10.30 13.47
CA ALA A 76 13.06 9.83 12.69
C ALA A 76 14.09 10.95 12.50
N ASP A 77 15.36 10.62 12.67
CA ASP A 77 16.48 11.51 12.36
C ASP A 77 16.82 11.35 10.87
N GLU A 78 16.39 12.34 10.07
CA GLU A 78 16.62 12.41 8.62
C GLU A 78 18.09 12.29 8.25
N ASN A 79 19.01 12.83 9.06
CA ASN A 79 20.44 12.78 8.77
C ASN A 79 21.04 11.41 9.03
N LYS A 80 20.45 10.65 9.96
CA LYS A 80 20.94 9.32 10.34
C LYS A 80 20.37 8.20 9.47
N TYR A 81 19.15 8.36 8.97
CA TYR A 81 18.42 7.36 8.20
C TYR A 81 17.78 8.01 6.96
N SER A 82 18.60 8.62 6.10
CA SER A 82 18.12 9.42 4.96
C SER A 82 17.22 8.64 4.03
N ASP A 83 17.59 7.40 3.72
CA ASP A 83 16.91 6.59 2.71
C ASP A 83 15.57 6.08 3.24
N GLU A 84 15.51 5.61 4.50
CA GLU A 84 14.27 5.22 5.15
C GLU A 84 13.37 6.42 5.42
N TYR A 85 13.93 7.58 5.77
CA TYR A 85 13.18 8.82 5.94
C TYR A 85 12.53 9.24 4.63
N GLU A 86 13.31 9.33 3.54
CA GLU A 86 12.80 9.66 2.21
C GLU A 86 11.75 8.66 1.75
N TYR A 87 11.97 7.37 2.02
CA TYR A 87 11.00 6.32 1.74
C TYR A 87 9.66 6.61 2.42
N ILE A 88 9.66 6.78 3.76
CA ILE A 88 8.45 7.00 4.54
C ILE A 88 7.79 8.34 4.17
N TYR A 89 8.59 9.36 3.86
CA TYR A 89 8.11 10.68 3.40
C TYR A 89 7.32 10.56 2.10
N ASN A 90 7.90 9.92 1.08
CA ASN A 90 7.24 9.68 -0.20
C ASN A 90 5.96 8.85 -0.05
N GLN A 91 5.96 7.94 0.92
CA GLN A 91 4.80 7.14 1.27
C GLN A 91 3.70 8.00 1.93
N ALA A 92 4.04 8.87 2.88
CA ALA A 92 3.10 9.82 3.48
C ALA A 92 2.48 10.76 2.43
N LEU A 93 3.26 11.24 1.46
CA LEU A 93 2.76 12.06 0.35
C LEU A 93 1.69 11.33 -0.48
N LYS A 94 1.94 10.07 -0.84
CA LYS A 94 0.96 9.25 -1.59
C LYS A 94 -0.35 9.10 -0.82
N LEU A 95 -0.28 8.79 0.48
CA LEU A 95 -1.47 8.66 1.31
C LEU A 95 -2.20 9.99 1.51
N GLY A 96 -1.48 11.09 1.62
CA GLY A 96 -2.06 12.44 1.65
C GLY A 96 -2.88 12.71 0.40
N GLY A 97 -2.34 12.38 -0.78
CA GLY A 97 -3.07 12.50 -2.05
C GLY A 97 -4.33 11.61 -2.12
N VAL A 98 -4.25 10.35 -1.66
CA VAL A 98 -5.44 9.48 -1.58
C VAL A 98 -6.48 10.02 -0.61
N LYS A 99 -6.05 10.55 0.53
CA LYS A 99 -6.94 11.18 1.51
C LYS A 99 -7.67 12.39 0.92
N GLU A 100 -6.97 13.25 0.19
CA GLU A 100 -7.58 14.38 -0.50
C GLU A 100 -8.64 13.92 -1.53
N LEU A 101 -8.36 12.86 -2.29
CA LEU A 101 -9.34 12.28 -3.22
C LEU A 101 -10.61 11.81 -2.49
N ILE A 102 -10.48 11.19 -1.32
CA ILE A 102 -11.62 10.77 -0.49
C ILE A 102 -12.41 11.99 0.00
N GLU A 103 -11.73 13.05 0.46
CA GLU A 103 -12.36 14.30 0.90
C GLU A 103 -13.10 15.01 -0.23
N GLN A 104 -12.62 14.89 -1.47
CA GLN A 104 -13.29 15.36 -2.68
C GLN A 104 -14.46 14.47 -3.13
N GLY A 105 -14.77 13.39 -2.41
CA GLY A 105 -15.89 12.49 -2.68
C GLY A 105 -15.61 11.38 -3.69
N ASN A 106 -14.34 11.16 -4.07
CA ASN A 106 -13.99 10.04 -4.95
C ASN A 106 -14.14 8.71 -4.21
N SER A 107 -14.73 7.73 -4.88
CA SER A 107 -14.82 6.36 -4.35
C SER A 107 -13.52 5.62 -4.60
N ILE A 108 -12.91 5.10 -3.53
CA ILE A 108 -11.64 4.39 -3.58
C ILE A 108 -11.83 2.91 -3.22
N ILE A 109 -11.07 2.01 -3.86
CA ILE A 109 -10.91 0.61 -3.47
C ILE A 109 -9.50 0.41 -2.92
N ILE A 110 -9.38 -0.30 -1.80
CA ILE A 110 -8.07 -0.76 -1.27
C ILE A 110 -7.92 -2.26 -1.52
N TYR A 111 -6.78 -2.65 -2.09
CA TYR A 111 -6.33 -4.03 -2.19
C TYR A 111 -5.14 -4.23 -1.25
N GLN A 112 -5.27 -5.12 -0.27
CA GLN A 112 -4.22 -5.42 0.70
C GLN A 112 -3.52 -6.73 0.36
N TYR A 113 -2.20 -6.69 0.23
CA TYR A 113 -1.35 -7.85 -0.03
C TYR A 113 -0.41 -8.09 1.15
N LYS A 114 -0.24 -9.35 1.51
CA LYS A 114 0.78 -9.80 2.48
C LYS A 114 1.94 -10.39 1.70
N TYR A 115 3.16 -9.96 1.98
CA TYR A 115 4.37 -10.47 1.32
C TYR A 115 5.40 -10.92 2.36
N LYS A 116 6.39 -11.74 1.98
CA LYS A 116 7.51 -12.11 2.85
C LYS A 116 8.64 -11.10 2.64
N LYS A 117 9.19 -10.55 3.72
CA LYS A 117 10.38 -9.70 3.63
C LYS A 117 11.61 -10.56 3.38
N GLU A 118 12.48 -10.12 2.49
CA GLU A 118 13.76 -10.79 2.29
C GLU A 118 14.60 -10.71 3.56
N HIS A 119 15.36 -11.76 3.84
CA HIS A 119 16.22 -11.87 5.03
C HIS A 119 15.50 -11.74 6.39
N SER A 120 14.18 -11.92 6.43
CA SER A 120 13.38 -11.91 7.65
C SER A 120 12.28 -12.97 7.59
N ASP A 121 11.95 -13.58 8.73
CA ASP A 121 10.71 -14.37 8.86
C ASP A 121 9.46 -13.50 9.03
N GLY A 122 9.63 -12.18 9.07
CA GLY A 122 8.56 -11.20 9.03
C GLY A 122 7.82 -11.19 7.70
N LYS A 123 6.50 -11.02 7.78
CA LYS A 123 5.70 -10.61 6.62
C LYS A 123 5.68 -9.08 6.55
N GLY A 124 5.43 -8.53 5.38
CA GLY A 124 5.08 -7.12 5.20
C GLY A 124 3.67 -7.02 4.66
N MET A 125 3.10 -5.81 4.77
CA MET A 125 1.81 -5.49 4.17
C MET A 125 2.02 -4.38 3.14
N GLN A 126 1.33 -4.54 2.01
CA GLN A 126 1.41 -3.64 0.88
C GLN A 126 -0.01 -3.27 0.44
N LEU A 127 -0.25 -1.97 0.29
CA LEU A 127 -1.53 -1.44 -0.16
C LEU A 127 -1.43 -1.00 -1.61
N LEU A 128 -2.43 -1.38 -2.41
CA LEU A 128 -2.71 -0.82 -3.73
C LEU A 128 -4.10 -0.17 -3.70
N PHE A 129 -4.23 0.94 -4.42
CA PHE A 129 -5.45 1.75 -4.44
C PHE A 129 -5.99 1.89 -5.86
N ASP A 130 -7.30 2.07 -5.97
CA ASP A 130 -7.95 2.49 -7.21
C ASP A 130 -9.09 3.47 -6.97
N THR A 131 -9.34 4.35 -7.95
CA THR A 131 -10.49 5.25 -8.05
C THR A 131 -11.58 4.65 -8.94
N ILE A 132 -12.84 4.55 -8.45
CA ILE A 132 -13.99 4.01 -9.20
C ILE A 132 -14.75 5.11 -9.96
#